data_AF-A0A849E454-F1
#
_entry.id   AF-A0A849E454-F1
#
_cell.length_a   1.000
_cell.length_b   1.000
_cell.length_c   1.000
_cell.angle_alpha   90.00
_cell.angle_beta   90.00
_cell.angle_gamma   90.00
#
_symmetry.space_group_name_H-M   'P 1'
#
loop_
_entity.id
_entity.type
_entity.pdbx_description
1 polymer ?
#
loop_
_entity_poly.entity_id
_entity_poly.type
_entity_poly.pdbx_seq_one_letter_code
_entity_poly.pdbx_strand_id
1 'polypeptide(L)'
;ETVGGQGPDAVWRGMTTIAGSWIGGGANQAAMLEVYQVGSDMFSVMVTIDIIVANLWMAVLLVMASNAKALDEKAGADTTAIDDLRETVEKFQKEHSRIPNLPDLMYIIAIGFGATGMAHVIADIVAPWIGANAPSLSDLSLDSKFFWMVVMATTIGLALSFTKLRNLEGVGASKVGSVCIYVLVASIGMKMNVMAIFENYELFIVGFVWMAIHASLLLIVARFIKAPTFYMAVGSQANVGGAASAPVVASAFHPALAPVGVLLAVLGYALGTYAAWFCGQLMQMVAPL
;
A
#
# COMPACT_ATOMS: atom_id res chain seq x y z
N GLU A 1 0.61 31.00 -11.56
CA GLU A 1 2.04 30.69 -11.77
C GLU A 1 2.45 29.36 -11.14
N THR A 2 2.10 29.08 -9.87
CA THR A 2 2.46 27.86 -9.12
C THR A 2 2.18 26.49 -9.79
N VAL A 3 1.17 26.39 -10.67
CA VAL A 3 0.83 25.15 -11.42
C VAL A 3 1.19 25.21 -12.90
N GLY A 4 1.95 26.24 -13.31
CA GLY A 4 2.47 26.38 -14.67
C GLY A 4 3.82 25.67 -14.87
N GLY A 5 4.34 25.74 -16.09
CA GLY A 5 5.67 25.20 -16.45
C GLY A 5 5.68 24.68 -17.88
N GLN A 6 6.86 24.65 -18.50
CA GLN A 6 7.04 24.17 -19.87
C GLN A 6 8.05 23.04 -19.95
N GLY A 7 7.88 22.15 -20.92
CA GLY A 7 8.77 21.01 -21.12
C GLY A 7 8.62 19.91 -20.06
N PRO A 8 9.68 19.10 -19.85
CA PRO A 8 9.68 17.95 -18.92
C PRO A 8 9.37 18.30 -17.46
N ASP A 9 9.68 19.52 -17.01
CA ASP A 9 9.48 19.98 -15.63
C ASP A 9 8.15 20.71 -15.42
N ALA A 10 7.20 20.59 -16.35
CA ALA A 10 5.86 21.13 -16.15
C ALA A 10 5.18 20.45 -14.95
N VAL A 11 4.62 21.25 -14.03
CA VAL A 11 4.03 20.75 -12.78
C VAL A 11 2.97 19.67 -13.03
N TRP A 12 2.10 19.86 -14.03
CA TRP A 12 1.07 18.87 -14.37
C TRP A 12 1.65 17.50 -14.72
N ARG A 13 2.83 17.45 -15.37
CA ARG A 13 3.54 16.19 -15.66
C ARG A 13 4.04 15.54 -14.39
N GLY A 14 4.65 16.32 -13.48
CA GLY A 14 5.02 15.84 -12.16
C GLY A 14 3.83 15.28 -11.38
N MET A 15 2.69 15.98 -11.40
CA MET A 15 1.46 15.54 -10.74
C MET A 15 0.91 14.21 -11.29
N THR A 16 1.19 13.86 -12.56
CA THR A 16 0.83 12.52 -13.08
C THR A 16 1.55 11.40 -12.34
N THR A 17 2.77 11.63 -11.87
CA THR A 17 3.54 10.64 -11.11
C THR A 17 2.97 10.44 -9.71
N ILE A 18 2.50 11.52 -9.08
CA ILE A 18 1.73 11.44 -7.82
C ILE A 18 0.41 10.68 -8.06
N ALA A 19 -0.30 10.95 -9.17
CA ALA A 19 -1.50 10.19 -9.51
C ALA A 19 -1.21 8.69 -9.67
N GLY A 20 -0.10 8.33 -10.32
CA GLY A 20 0.39 6.96 -10.41
C GLY A 20 0.57 6.33 -9.03
N SER A 21 1.31 7.02 -8.16
CA SER A 21 1.58 6.53 -6.80
C SER A 21 0.31 6.40 -5.95
N TRP A 22 -0.59 7.39 -6.02
CA TRP A 22 -1.77 7.44 -5.16
C TRP A 22 -2.99 6.68 -5.70
N ILE A 23 -2.84 6.06 -6.88
CA ILE A 23 -3.83 5.12 -7.40
C ILE A 23 -3.33 3.67 -7.30
N GLY A 24 -2.03 3.43 -7.48
CA GLY A 24 -1.48 2.08 -7.44
C GLY A 24 0.01 1.99 -7.17
N GLY A 25 0.54 2.87 -6.33
CA GLY A 25 1.88 2.82 -5.77
C GLY A 25 3.04 3.08 -6.73
N GLY A 26 4.26 2.85 -6.23
CA GLY A 26 5.50 3.26 -6.89
C GLY A 26 5.76 2.67 -8.27
N ALA A 27 5.19 1.49 -8.59
CA ALA A 27 5.30 0.92 -9.94
C ALA A 27 4.57 1.81 -10.97
N ASN A 28 3.38 2.28 -10.61
CA ASN A 28 2.56 3.13 -11.47
C ASN A 28 3.12 4.55 -11.51
N GLN A 29 3.72 5.03 -10.41
CA GLN A 29 4.48 6.27 -10.39
C GLN A 29 5.65 6.24 -11.40
N ALA A 30 6.41 5.15 -11.45
CA ALA A 30 7.50 4.96 -12.41
C ALA A 30 6.97 4.85 -13.86
N ALA A 31 5.84 4.20 -14.07
CA ALA A 31 5.20 4.17 -15.40
C ALA A 31 4.83 5.59 -15.88
N MET A 32 4.29 6.44 -15.00
CA MET A 32 3.93 7.81 -15.36
C MET A 32 5.15 8.71 -15.63
N LEU A 33 6.28 8.48 -14.95
CA LEU A 33 7.55 9.13 -15.24
C LEU A 33 7.95 8.94 -16.71
N GLU A 34 7.89 7.69 -17.21
CA GLU A 34 8.25 7.35 -18.58
C GLU A 34 7.22 7.88 -19.60
N VAL A 35 5.93 7.66 -19.35
CA VAL A 35 4.85 8.04 -20.27
C VAL A 35 4.80 9.55 -20.50
N TYR A 36 4.95 10.34 -19.44
CA TYR A 36 4.87 11.80 -19.52
C TYR A 36 6.24 12.48 -19.62
N GLN A 37 7.33 11.70 -19.68
CA GLN A 37 8.72 12.19 -19.77
C GLN A 37 8.98 13.30 -18.76
N VAL A 38 8.77 12.98 -17.48
CA VAL A 38 8.92 13.93 -16.38
C VAL A 38 10.40 14.16 -16.13
N GLY A 39 10.81 15.42 -15.96
CA GLY A 39 12.20 15.76 -15.65
C GLY A 39 12.64 15.18 -14.30
N SER A 40 13.94 14.87 -14.17
CA SER A 40 14.50 14.22 -12.97
C SER A 40 14.31 15.05 -11.70
N ASP A 41 14.45 16.36 -11.82
CA ASP A 41 14.34 17.29 -10.69
C ASP A 41 12.89 17.38 -10.23
N MET A 42 11.95 17.55 -11.17
CA MET A 42 10.52 17.53 -10.89
C MET A 42 10.09 16.18 -10.30
N PHE A 43 10.57 15.06 -10.84
CA PHE A 43 10.28 13.74 -10.31
C PHE A 43 10.77 13.55 -8.87
N SER A 44 11.98 14.00 -8.56
CA SER A 44 12.54 13.96 -7.19
C SER A 44 11.67 14.73 -6.19
N VAL A 45 11.20 15.92 -6.57
CA VAL A 45 10.27 16.72 -5.76
C VAL A 45 8.95 15.97 -5.56
N MET A 46 8.37 15.40 -6.63
CA MET A 46 7.10 14.67 -6.58
C MET A 46 7.18 13.41 -5.70
N VAL A 47 8.27 12.65 -5.78
CA VAL A 47 8.55 11.50 -4.89
C VAL A 47 8.60 11.96 -3.43
N THR A 48 9.19 13.13 -3.16
CA THR A 48 9.29 13.63 -1.80
C THR A 48 7.92 14.06 -1.25
N ILE A 49 7.10 14.72 -2.06
CA ILE A 49 5.71 15.06 -1.72
C ILE A 49 4.89 13.80 -1.46
N ASP A 50 4.98 12.82 -2.36
CA ASP A 50 4.30 11.54 -2.25
C ASP A 50 4.61 10.85 -0.91
N ILE A 51 5.89 10.63 -0.61
CA ILE A 51 6.34 9.97 0.62
C ILE A 51 5.81 10.69 1.87
N ILE A 52 5.94 12.02 1.93
CA ILE A 52 5.55 12.78 3.13
C ILE A 52 4.03 12.81 3.29
N VAL A 53 3.28 13.18 2.26
CA VAL A 53 1.83 13.34 2.34
C VAL A 53 1.16 11.97 2.58
N ALA A 54 1.60 10.92 1.88
CA ALA A 54 1.09 9.56 2.09
C ALA A 54 1.39 9.03 3.49
N ASN A 55 2.58 9.28 4.04
CA ASN A 55 2.93 8.83 5.39
C ASN A 55 2.20 9.63 6.48
N LEU A 56 1.99 10.92 6.29
CA LEU A 56 1.16 11.72 7.21
C LEU A 56 -0.28 11.21 7.20
N TRP A 57 -0.83 10.88 6.03
CA TRP A 57 -2.14 10.26 5.93
C TRP A 57 -2.18 8.87 6.58
N MET A 58 -1.16 8.04 6.36
CA MET A 58 -1.03 6.74 7.02
C MET A 58 -1.06 6.89 8.55
N ALA A 59 -0.35 7.88 9.11
CA ALA A 59 -0.38 8.13 10.55
C ALA A 59 -1.80 8.45 11.05
N VAL A 60 -2.57 9.25 10.30
CA VAL A 60 -3.99 9.49 10.59
C VAL A 60 -4.79 8.18 10.55
N LEU A 61 -4.60 7.36 9.52
CA LEU A 61 -5.29 6.06 9.39
C LEU A 61 -4.96 5.09 10.53
N LEU A 62 -3.71 5.07 11.00
CA LEU A 62 -3.30 4.25 12.15
C LEU A 62 -3.96 4.72 13.46
N VAL A 63 -4.13 6.03 13.64
CA VAL A 63 -4.90 6.60 14.76
C VAL A 63 -6.39 6.27 14.62
N MET A 64 -6.93 6.24 13.40
CA MET A 64 -8.30 5.78 13.17
C MET A 64 -8.46 4.29 13.47
N ALA A 65 -7.49 3.46 13.09
CA ALA A 65 -7.50 2.03 13.36
C ALA A 65 -7.52 1.72 14.87
N SER A 66 -6.75 2.47 15.67
CA SER A 66 -6.75 2.31 17.14
C SER A 66 -8.06 2.73 17.80
N ASN A 67 -8.85 3.59 17.13
CA ASN A 67 -10.16 4.07 17.60
C ASN A 67 -11.34 3.48 16.80
N ALA A 68 -11.10 2.44 15.99
CA ALA A 68 -12.05 1.95 14.99
C ALA A 68 -13.43 1.62 15.57
N LYS A 69 -13.46 0.90 16.72
CA LYS A 69 -14.71 0.51 17.38
C LYS A 69 -15.62 1.71 17.69
N ALA A 70 -15.06 2.77 18.27
CA ALA A 70 -15.83 3.97 18.60
C ALA A 70 -16.29 4.73 17.35
N LEU A 71 -15.47 4.74 16.30
CA LEU A 71 -15.81 5.35 15.02
C LEU A 71 -16.95 4.59 14.32
N ASP A 72 -16.88 3.25 14.34
CA ASP A 72 -17.87 2.36 13.73
C ASP A 72 -19.22 2.43 14.45
N GLU A 73 -19.22 2.43 15.79
CA GLU A 73 -20.43 2.63 16.60
C GLU A 73 -21.09 3.99 16.31
N LYS A 74 -20.29 5.07 16.23
CA LYS A 74 -20.79 6.41 15.88
C LYS A 74 -21.32 6.47 14.44
N ALA A 75 -20.69 5.73 13.53
CA ALA A 75 -21.13 5.62 12.14
C ALA A 75 -22.41 4.78 12.00
N GLY A 76 -22.66 3.88 12.95
CA GLY A 76 -23.67 2.82 12.84
C GLY A 76 -23.27 1.80 11.77
N ALA A 77 -21.97 1.53 11.64
CA ALA A 77 -21.42 0.60 10.65
C ALA A 77 -21.67 -0.85 11.06
N ASP A 78 -21.89 -1.72 10.07
CA ASP A 78 -22.00 -3.16 10.28
C ASP A 78 -20.60 -3.80 10.24
N THR A 79 -20.07 -4.18 11.40
CA THR A 79 -18.74 -4.79 11.54
C THR A 79 -18.78 -6.32 11.59
N THR A 80 -19.96 -6.95 11.42
CA THR A 80 -20.16 -8.40 11.65
C THR A 80 -19.13 -9.26 10.93
N ALA A 81 -18.87 -9.01 9.64
CA ALA A 81 -17.91 -9.79 8.87
C ALA A 81 -16.45 -9.67 9.37
N ILE A 82 -16.08 -8.50 9.90
CA ILE A 82 -14.75 -8.26 10.45
C ILE A 82 -14.64 -8.94 11.82
N ASP A 83 -15.69 -8.83 12.63
CA ASP A 83 -15.76 -9.44 13.95
C ASP A 83 -15.75 -10.98 13.85
N ASP A 84 -16.53 -11.58 12.93
CA ASP A 84 -16.52 -13.02 12.65
C ASP A 84 -15.13 -13.53 12.27
N LEU A 85 -14.41 -12.78 11.43
CA LEU A 85 -13.06 -13.13 11.01
C LEU A 85 -12.08 -13.03 12.19
N ARG A 86 -12.19 -11.98 13.00
CA ARG A 86 -11.39 -11.82 14.23
C ARG A 86 -11.66 -12.95 15.21
N GLU A 87 -12.92 -13.23 15.51
CA GLU A 87 -13.33 -14.30 16.43
C GLU A 87 -12.85 -15.67 15.95
N THR A 88 -12.93 -15.95 14.65
CA THR A 88 -12.42 -17.21 14.07
C THR A 88 -10.93 -17.37 14.32
N VAL A 89 -10.15 -16.31 14.10
CA VAL A 89 -8.70 -16.33 14.31
C VAL A 89 -8.36 -16.40 15.81
N GLU A 90 -9.04 -15.63 16.65
CA GLU A 90 -8.85 -15.65 18.10
C GLU A 90 -9.21 -17.01 18.71
N LYS A 91 -10.26 -17.66 18.23
CA LYS A 91 -10.64 -19.02 18.63
C LYS A 91 -9.56 -20.03 18.26
N PHE A 92 -9.08 -19.98 17.02
CA PHE A 92 -7.98 -20.83 16.57
C PHE A 92 -6.73 -20.64 17.44
N GLN A 93 -6.38 -19.38 17.75
CA GLN A 93 -5.29 -19.04 18.66
C GLN A 93 -5.52 -19.60 20.06
N LYS A 94 -6.70 -19.41 20.67
CA LYS A 94 -7.00 -19.94 22.01
C LYS A 94 -6.88 -21.46 22.07
N GLU A 95 -7.38 -22.16 21.06
CA GLU A 95 -7.34 -23.63 20.99
C GLU A 95 -5.92 -24.19 20.78
N HIS A 96 -5.06 -23.48 20.05
CA HIS A 96 -3.74 -23.98 19.65
C HIS A 96 -2.58 -23.25 20.34
N SER A 97 -2.85 -22.26 21.19
CA SER A 97 -1.81 -21.46 21.83
C SER A 97 -0.93 -22.31 22.76
N ARG A 98 0.38 -22.22 22.54
CA ARG A 98 1.38 -22.82 23.44
C ARG A 98 2.58 -21.88 23.57
N ILE A 99 3.33 -22.03 24.66
CA ILE A 99 4.55 -21.27 24.87
C ILE A 99 5.55 -21.65 23.77
N PRO A 100 6.05 -20.67 22.98
CA PRO A 100 6.99 -20.94 21.90
C PRO A 100 8.35 -21.38 22.47
N ASN A 101 8.91 -22.46 21.91
CA ASN A 101 10.30 -22.82 22.15
C ASN A 101 11.20 -22.20 21.07
N LEU A 102 12.52 -22.17 21.28
CA LEU A 102 13.46 -21.65 20.29
C LEU A 102 13.29 -22.27 18.88
N PRO A 103 13.13 -23.61 18.72
CA PRO A 103 12.90 -24.19 17.40
C PRO A 103 11.64 -23.67 16.70
N ASP A 104 10.58 -23.38 17.45
CA ASP A 104 9.33 -22.85 16.90
C ASP A 104 9.58 -21.47 16.25
N LEU A 105 10.32 -20.60 16.94
CA LEU A 105 10.71 -19.28 16.43
C LEU A 105 11.64 -19.41 15.21
N MET A 106 12.61 -20.33 15.26
CA MET A 106 13.51 -20.58 14.14
C MET A 106 12.75 -21.08 12.91
N TYR A 107 11.74 -21.94 13.08
CA TYR A 107 10.91 -22.39 11.97
C TYR A 107 10.06 -21.25 11.39
N ILE A 108 9.45 -20.41 12.23
CA ILE A 108 8.70 -19.24 11.74
C ILE A 108 9.59 -18.35 10.88
N ILE A 109 10.80 -18.02 11.36
CA ILE A 109 11.77 -17.20 10.63
C ILE A 109 12.20 -17.90 9.34
N ALA A 110 12.60 -19.18 9.41
CA ALA A 110 13.07 -19.93 8.24
C ALA A 110 12.00 -20.04 7.15
N ILE A 111 10.74 -20.28 7.52
CA ILE A 111 9.63 -20.36 6.57
C ILE A 111 9.30 -18.97 6.02
N GLY A 112 9.22 -17.94 6.87
CA GLY A 112 8.92 -16.58 6.44
C GLY A 112 9.96 -16.04 5.46
N PHE A 113 11.25 -16.10 5.82
CA PHE A 113 12.34 -15.66 4.95
C PHE A 113 12.55 -16.60 3.76
N GLY A 114 12.36 -17.92 3.93
CA GLY A 114 12.47 -18.89 2.85
C GLY A 114 11.40 -18.69 1.77
N ALA A 115 10.13 -18.49 2.17
CA ALA A 115 9.04 -18.15 1.26
C ALA A 115 9.28 -16.81 0.57
N THR A 116 9.78 -15.81 1.30
CA THR A 116 10.15 -14.50 0.74
C THR A 116 11.29 -14.62 -0.27
N GLY A 117 12.34 -15.38 0.05
CA GLY A 117 13.46 -15.64 -0.87
C GLY A 117 13.01 -16.37 -2.14
N MET A 118 12.11 -17.35 -2.02
CA MET A 118 11.50 -18.01 -3.18
C MET A 118 10.71 -17.02 -4.04
N ALA A 119 9.94 -16.12 -3.41
CA ALA A 119 9.19 -15.09 -4.11
C ALA A 119 10.11 -14.12 -4.86
N HIS A 120 11.27 -13.76 -4.29
CA HIS A 120 12.32 -12.98 -4.97
C HIS A 120 12.84 -13.70 -6.22
N VAL A 121 13.22 -14.98 -6.09
CA VAL A 121 13.73 -15.77 -7.23
C VAL A 121 12.70 -15.82 -8.37
N ILE A 122 11.44 -16.05 -8.05
CA ILE A 122 10.37 -16.10 -9.05
C ILE A 122 10.17 -14.72 -9.69
N ALA A 123 10.14 -13.65 -8.89
CA ALA A 123 10.02 -12.30 -9.41
C ALA A 123 11.18 -11.90 -10.32
N ASP A 124 12.41 -12.27 -9.98
CA ASP A 124 13.62 -12.00 -10.78
C ASP A 124 13.65 -12.76 -12.11
N ILE A 125 12.85 -13.82 -12.25
CA ILE A 125 12.68 -14.55 -13.52
C ILE A 125 11.48 -14.00 -14.30
N VAL A 126 10.32 -13.91 -13.64
CA VAL A 126 9.04 -13.62 -14.30
C VAL A 126 8.96 -12.18 -14.78
N ALA A 127 9.30 -11.19 -13.95
CA ALA A 127 9.18 -9.79 -14.32
C ALA A 127 10.06 -9.42 -15.54
N PRO A 128 11.35 -9.76 -15.59
CA PRO A 128 12.18 -9.51 -16.78
C PRO A 128 11.72 -10.29 -18.00
N TRP A 129 11.26 -11.54 -17.82
CA TRP A 129 10.72 -12.33 -18.93
C TRP A 129 9.48 -11.68 -19.55
N ILE A 130 8.57 -11.14 -18.72
CA ILE A 130 7.39 -10.39 -19.18
C ILE A 130 7.83 -9.14 -19.93
N GLY A 131 8.72 -8.34 -19.36
CA GLY A 131 9.21 -7.11 -20.02
C GLY A 131 9.86 -7.39 -21.39
N ALA A 132 10.55 -8.52 -21.55
CA ALA A 132 11.22 -8.89 -22.80
C ALA A 132 10.30 -9.56 -23.84
N ASN A 133 9.34 -10.40 -23.40
CA ASN A 133 8.58 -11.28 -24.30
C ASN A 133 7.09 -10.87 -24.45
N ALA A 134 6.55 -10.09 -23.53
CA ALA A 134 5.17 -9.64 -23.56
C ALA A 134 5.07 -8.15 -23.13
N PRO A 135 5.60 -7.20 -23.92
CA PRO A 135 5.60 -5.78 -23.57
C PRO A 135 4.20 -5.20 -23.31
N SER A 136 3.16 -5.77 -23.95
CA SER A 136 1.77 -5.38 -23.72
C SER A 136 1.28 -5.64 -22.29
N LEU A 137 1.95 -6.49 -21.52
CA LEU A 137 1.63 -6.76 -20.13
C LEU A 137 2.34 -5.78 -19.17
N SER A 138 3.36 -5.05 -19.63
CA SER A 138 3.98 -3.97 -18.85
C SER A 138 3.02 -2.81 -18.60
N ASP A 139 2.04 -2.60 -19.48
CA ASP A 139 0.97 -1.62 -19.27
C ASP A 139 0.11 -1.93 -18.02
N LEU A 140 0.04 -3.21 -17.61
CA LEU A 140 -0.60 -3.68 -16.37
C LEU A 140 0.38 -3.72 -15.18
N SER A 141 1.60 -3.21 -15.35
CA SER A 141 2.68 -3.25 -14.37
C SER A 141 3.08 -4.67 -13.94
N LEU A 142 2.85 -5.66 -14.82
CA LEU A 142 3.22 -7.07 -14.59
C LEU A 142 4.71 -7.35 -14.80
N ASP A 143 5.49 -6.39 -15.28
CA ASP A 143 6.94 -6.40 -15.28
C ASP A 143 7.54 -5.87 -13.96
N SER A 144 6.70 -5.51 -12.99
CA SER A 144 7.15 -5.13 -11.66
C SER A 144 7.62 -6.33 -10.86
N LYS A 145 8.92 -6.37 -10.52
CA LYS A 145 9.47 -7.34 -9.57
C LYS A 145 8.71 -7.32 -8.25
N PHE A 146 8.38 -6.13 -7.75
CA PHE A 146 7.68 -5.98 -6.46
C PHE A 146 6.27 -6.57 -6.48
N PHE A 147 5.54 -6.39 -7.58
CA PHE A 147 4.24 -7.02 -7.77
C PHE A 147 4.34 -8.54 -7.60
N TRP A 148 5.25 -9.19 -8.33
CA TRP A 148 5.42 -10.65 -8.26
C TRP A 148 5.98 -11.12 -6.93
N MET A 149 6.87 -10.37 -6.28
CA MET A 149 7.34 -10.71 -4.94
C MET A 149 6.17 -10.79 -3.95
N VAL A 150 5.29 -9.80 -3.98
CA VAL A 150 4.12 -9.73 -3.08
C VAL A 150 3.09 -10.82 -3.42
N VAL A 151 2.75 -11.01 -4.70
CA VAL A 151 1.81 -12.04 -5.16
C VAL A 151 2.31 -13.43 -4.81
N MET A 152 3.57 -13.73 -5.07
CA MET A 152 4.14 -15.05 -4.80
C MET A 152 4.31 -15.31 -3.31
N ALA A 153 4.79 -14.33 -2.52
CA ALA A 153 4.89 -14.50 -1.07
C ALA A 153 3.52 -14.76 -0.42
N THR A 154 2.48 -14.04 -0.86
CA THR A 154 1.10 -14.24 -0.38
C THR A 154 0.55 -15.59 -0.81
N THR A 155 0.78 -15.99 -2.07
CA THR A 155 0.34 -17.27 -2.60
C THR A 155 1.00 -18.45 -1.89
N ILE A 156 2.31 -18.36 -1.64
CA ILE A 156 3.05 -19.37 -0.87
C ILE A 156 2.53 -19.41 0.57
N GLY A 157 2.37 -18.25 1.23
CA GLY A 157 1.82 -18.19 2.58
C GLY A 157 0.43 -18.82 2.70
N LEU A 158 -0.46 -18.51 1.75
CA LEU A 158 -1.79 -19.09 1.65
C LEU A 158 -1.73 -20.60 1.39
N ALA A 159 -0.89 -21.05 0.46
CA ALA A 159 -0.69 -22.47 0.18
C ALA A 159 -0.20 -23.23 1.42
N LEU A 160 0.76 -22.67 2.16
CA LEU A 160 1.28 -23.25 3.40
C LEU A 160 0.22 -23.27 4.51
N SER A 161 -0.75 -22.35 4.51
CA SER A 161 -1.86 -22.33 5.47
C SER A 161 -2.79 -23.56 5.36
N PHE A 162 -2.84 -24.20 4.19
CA PHE A 162 -3.56 -25.47 4.00
C PHE A 162 -2.78 -26.69 4.51
N THR A 163 -1.52 -26.50 4.93
CA THR A 163 -0.65 -27.59 5.41
C THR A 163 -0.55 -27.59 6.95
N LYS A 164 0.21 -28.54 7.50
CA LYS A 164 0.52 -28.61 8.94
C LYS A 164 1.25 -27.36 9.47
N LEU A 165 1.84 -26.54 8.59
CA LEU A 165 2.54 -25.32 8.95
C LEU A 165 1.62 -24.25 9.55
N ARG A 166 0.30 -24.32 9.32
CA ARG A 166 -0.67 -23.43 9.98
C ARG A 166 -0.63 -23.50 11.51
N ASN A 167 -0.17 -24.62 12.08
CA ASN A 167 -0.04 -24.79 13.53
C ASN A 167 1.05 -23.89 14.14
N LEU A 168 1.92 -23.29 13.32
CA LEU A 168 2.88 -22.29 13.78
C LEU A 168 2.20 -21.01 14.28
N GLU A 169 0.94 -20.77 13.87
CA GLU A 169 0.16 -19.66 14.43
C GLU A 169 -0.08 -19.83 15.94
N GLY A 170 -0.23 -21.08 16.41
CA GLY A 170 -0.35 -21.40 17.84
C GLY A 170 0.89 -21.05 18.69
N VAL A 171 2.05 -20.90 18.06
CA VAL A 171 3.30 -20.45 18.70
C VAL A 171 3.62 -18.98 18.36
N GLY A 172 2.70 -18.28 17.70
CA GLY A 172 2.78 -16.84 17.47
C GLY A 172 3.42 -16.42 16.15
N ALA A 173 3.25 -17.18 15.06
CA ALA A 173 3.72 -16.77 13.72
C ALA A 173 3.29 -15.34 13.37
N SER A 174 2.01 -15.01 13.55
CA SER A 174 1.51 -13.63 13.32
C SER A 174 2.16 -12.58 14.22
N LYS A 175 2.52 -12.91 15.47
CA LYS A 175 3.23 -11.97 16.35
C LYS A 175 4.64 -11.67 15.85
N VAL A 176 5.36 -12.68 15.36
CA VAL A 176 6.67 -12.50 14.72
C VAL A 176 6.52 -11.68 13.43
N GLY A 177 5.49 -11.95 12.63
CA GLY A 177 5.14 -11.14 11.46
C GLY A 177 4.92 -9.66 11.82
N SER A 178 4.18 -9.38 12.90
CA SER A 178 3.97 -8.01 13.39
C SER A 178 5.27 -7.29 13.77
N VAL A 179 6.28 -8.01 14.28
CA VAL A 179 7.61 -7.41 14.52
C VAL A 179 8.23 -6.94 13.20
N CYS A 180 8.18 -7.76 12.15
CA CYS A 180 8.65 -7.37 10.82
C CYS A 180 7.87 -6.15 10.27
N ILE A 181 6.56 -6.08 10.54
CA ILE A 181 5.74 -4.91 10.18
C ILE A 181 6.20 -3.65 10.91
N TYR A 182 6.52 -3.72 12.21
CA TYR A 182 7.06 -2.56 12.93
C TYR A 182 8.44 -2.13 12.42
N VAL A 183 9.31 -3.08 12.07
CA VAL A 183 10.60 -2.77 11.41
C VAL A 183 10.35 -2.08 10.06
N LEU A 184 9.37 -2.55 9.29
CA LEU A 184 8.98 -1.93 8.02
C LEU A 184 8.47 -0.49 8.24
N VAL A 185 7.59 -0.26 9.21
CA VAL A 185 7.08 1.08 9.56
C VAL A 185 8.23 2.02 9.94
N ALA A 186 9.14 1.57 10.80
CA ALA A 186 10.33 2.34 11.17
C ALA A 186 11.19 2.66 9.94
N SER A 187 11.39 1.68 9.06
CA SER A 187 12.18 1.84 7.83
C SER A 187 11.55 2.83 6.84
N ILE A 188 10.22 2.84 6.73
CA ILE A 188 9.49 3.82 5.91
C ILE A 188 9.68 5.23 6.49
N GLY A 189 9.51 5.39 7.80
CA GLY A 189 9.69 6.69 8.48
C GLY A 189 11.11 7.26 8.33
N MET A 190 12.14 6.42 8.39
CA MET A 190 13.54 6.85 8.23
C MET A 190 13.89 7.37 6.83
N LYS A 191 13.13 7.01 5.79
CA LYS A 191 13.36 7.51 4.42
C LYS A 191 12.83 8.92 4.19
N MET A 192 12.07 9.48 5.14
CA MET A 192 11.42 10.77 4.99
C MET A 192 12.38 11.94 5.26
N ASN A 193 12.56 12.84 4.29
CA ASN A 193 13.26 14.11 4.47
C ASN A 193 12.27 15.26 4.71
N VAL A 194 11.93 15.54 5.97
CA VAL A 194 10.94 16.58 6.33
C VAL A 194 11.37 17.99 5.92
N MET A 195 12.68 18.25 5.81
CA MET A 195 13.18 19.57 5.44
C MET A 195 12.85 19.96 3.99
N ALA A 196 12.59 18.99 3.12
CA ALA A 196 12.21 19.23 1.73
C ALA A 196 10.88 20.01 1.58
N ILE A 197 10.03 20.02 2.62
CA ILE A 197 8.80 20.81 2.65
C ILE A 197 9.10 22.31 2.50
N PHE A 198 10.21 22.79 3.09
CA PHE A 198 10.56 24.20 3.03
C PHE A 198 11.10 24.64 1.67
N GLU A 199 11.65 23.71 0.89
CA GLU A 199 12.21 23.98 -0.43
C GLU A 199 11.11 24.09 -1.50
N ASN A 200 10.01 23.32 -1.35
CA ASN A 200 8.95 23.21 -2.35
C ASN A 200 7.54 23.40 -1.75
N TYR A 201 7.40 24.33 -0.80
CA TYR A 201 6.20 24.47 0.03
C TYR A 201 4.90 24.61 -0.77
N GLU A 202 4.93 25.28 -1.92
CA GLU A 202 3.76 25.47 -2.78
C GLU A 202 3.21 24.15 -3.34
N LEU A 203 4.09 23.24 -3.78
CA LEU A 203 3.69 21.93 -4.30
C LEU A 203 3.22 21.00 -3.18
N PHE A 204 3.76 21.14 -1.97
CA PHE A 204 3.24 20.46 -0.78
C PHE A 204 1.82 20.87 -0.46
N ILE A 205 1.48 22.17 -0.56
CA ILE A 205 0.11 22.64 -0.37
C ILE A 205 -0.83 21.96 -1.38
N VAL A 206 -0.43 21.84 -2.65
CA VAL A 206 -1.22 21.12 -3.67
C VAL A 206 -1.41 19.65 -3.28
N GLY A 207 -0.35 18.97 -2.85
CA GLY A 207 -0.42 17.59 -2.36
C GLY A 207 -1.37 17.42 -1.18
N PHE A 208 -1.31 18.32 -0.19
CA PHE A 208 -2.22 18.31 0.97
C PHE A 208 -3.67 18.60 0.58
N VAL A 209 -3.91 19.53 -0.35
CA VAL A 209 -5.27 19.81 -0.85
C VAL A 209 -5.83 18.57 -1.55
N TRP A 210 -5.05 17.91 -2.40
CA TRP A 210 -5.47 16.67 -3.04
C TRP A 210 -5.79 15.60 -1.99
N MET A 211 -4.89 15.36 -1.03
CA MET A 211 -5.12 14.38 0.04
C MET A 211 -6.37 14.72 0.87
N ALA A 212 -6.60 16.00 1.16
CA ALA A 212 -7.79 16.44 1.87
C ALA A 212 -9.08 16.16 1.08
N ILE A 213 -9.07 16.37 -0.25
CA ILE A 213 -10.20 16.01 -1.13
C ILE A 213 -10.43 14.50 -1.10
N HIS A 214 -9.39 13.70 -1.28
CA HIS A 214 -9.45 12.23 -1.23
C HIS A 214 -10.01 11.73 0.11
N ALA A 215 -9.42 12.18 1.22
CA ALA A 215 -9.83 11.81 2.57
C ALA A 215 -11.27 12.23 2.86
N SER A 216 -11.64 13.47 2.51
CA SER A 216 -13.00 13.98 2.74
C SER A 216 -14.02 13.18 1.95
N LEU A 217 -13.76 12.91 0.67
CA LEU A 217 -14.64 12.11 -0.18
C LEU A 217 -14.84 10.71 0.40
N LEU A 218 -13.77 10.02 0.77
CA LEU A 218 -13.86 8.68 1.35
C LEU A 218 -14.59 8.65 2.68
N LEU A 219 -14.32 9.62 3.58
CA LEU A 219 -15.01 9.71 4.86
C LEU A 219 -16.51 9.99 4.68
N ILE A 220 -16.86 10.87 3.74
CA ILE A 220 -18.26 11.19 3.41
C ILE A 220 -18.96 9.94 2.85
N VAL A 221 -18.36 9.27 1.87
CA VAL A 221 -18.93 8.05 1.28
C VAL A 221 -19.06 6.96 2.33
N ALA A 222 -18.02 6.70 3.12
CA ALA A 222 -18.03 5.72 4.20
C ALA A 222 -19.15 6.02 5.22
N ARG A 223 -19.38 7.30 5.55
CA ARG A 223 -20.49 7.72 6.41
C ARG A 223 -21.85 7.44 5.79
N PHE A 224 -22.01 7.70 4.49
CA PHE A 224 -23.28 7.49 3.78
C PHE A 224 -23.67 6.02 3.67
N ILE A 225 -22.73 5.16 3.31
CA ILE A 225 -22.99 3.71 3.19
C ILE A 225 -22.83 2.95 4.50
N LYS A 226 -22.47 3.66 5.59
CA LYS A 226 -22.14 3.08 6.91
C LYS A 226 -21.07 1.99 6.80
N ALA A 227 -20.04 2.25 6.01
CA ALA A 227 -18.93 1.32 5.85
C ALA A 227 -18.09 1.28 7.14
N PRO A 228 -17.64 0.08 7.55
CA PRO A 228 -16.63 -0.08 8.59
C PRO A 228 -15.35 0.73 8.30
N THR A 229 -14.79 1.29 9.37
CA THR A 229 -13.54 2.05 9.37
C THR A 229 -12.40 1.23 8.77
N PHE A 230 -12.41 -0.09 8.98
CA PHE A 230 -11.46 -1.02 8.38
C PHE A 230 -11.41 -0.92 6.85
N TYR A 231 -12.55 -1.07 6.17
CA TYR A 231 -12.58 -1.07 4.70
C TYR A 231 -12.19 0.30 4.14
N MET A 232 -12.63 1.38 4.79
CA MET A 232 -12.26 2.73 4.41
C MET A 232 -10.76 2.95 4.56
N ALA A 233 -10.17 2.62 5.71
CA ALA A 233 -8.76 2.86 5.98
C ALA A 233 -7.84 2.00 5.09
N VAL A 234 -8.11 0.69 4.99
CA VAL A 234 -7.29 -0.21 4.18
C VAL A 234 -7.45 0.10 2.68
N GLY A 235 -8.67 0.38 2.22
CA GLY A 235 -8.92 0.78 0.83
C GLY A 235 -8.26 2.12 0.48
N SER A 236 -8.35 3.11 1.37
CA SER A 236 -7.68 4.41 1.21
C SER A 236 -6.17 4.23 1.09
N GLN A 237 -5.57 3.40 1.95
CA GLN A 237 -4.12 3.18 1.94
C GLN A 237 -3.66 2.30 0.76
N ALA A 238 -4.48 1.35 0.31
CA ALA A 238 -4.22 0.59 -0.91
C ALA A 238 -4.13 1.50 -2.15
N ASN A 239 -4.91 2.59 -2.16
CA ASN A 239 -4.84 3.63 -3.18
C ASN A 239 -3.57 4.48 -3.01
N VAL A 240 -3.46 5.18 -1.87
CA VAL A 240 -2.46 6.24 -1.66
C VAL A 240 -1.03 5.72 -1.43
N GLY A 241 -0.89 4.64 -0.66
CA GLY A 241 0.40 4.16 -0.18
C GLY A 241 0.82 2.79 -0.74
N GLY A 242 0.03 2.24 -1.66
CA GLY A 242 0.33 1.03 -2.42
C GLY A 242 0.61 -0.22 -1.57
N ALA A 243 1.27 -1.20 -2.20
CA ALA A 243 1.42 -2.54 -1.64
C ALA A 243 2.39 -2.65 -0.45
N ALA A 244 3.20 -1.62 -0.20
CA ALA A 244 4.08 -1.58 0.97
C ALA A 244 3.34 -1.19 2.27
N SER A 245 2.39 -0.25 2.20
CA SER A 245 1.81 0.37 3.40
C SER A 245 0.36 -0.04 3.69
N ALA A 246 -0.40 -0.48 2.69
CA ALA A 246 -1.76 -1.01 2.91
C ALA A 246 -1.80 -2.22 3.89
N PRO A 247 -0.86 -3.18 3.83
CA PRO A 247 -0.82 -4.28 4.79
C PRO A 247 -0.53 -3.80 6.21
N VAL A 248 0.26 -2.74 6.37
CA VAL A 248 0.56 -2.13 7.66
C VAL A 248 -0.72 -1.58 8.30
N VAL A 249 -1.50 -0.80 7.55
CA VAL A 249 -2.77 -0.26 8.05
C VAL A 249 -3.75 -1.40 8.36
N ALA A 250 -3.84 -2.42 7.52
CA ALA A 250 -4.70 -3.58 7.79
C ALA A 250 -4.29 -4.33 9.07
N SER A 251 -2.99 -4.55 9.27
CA SER A 251 -2.46 -5.20 10.47
C SER A 251 -2.66 -4.40 11.75
N ALA A 252 -2.82 -3.07 11.66
CA ALA A 252 -3.16 -2.23 12.81
C ALA A 252 -4.57 -2.53 13.36
N PHE A 253 -5.49 -3.01 12.53
CA PHE A 253 -6.79 -3.52 12.99
C PHE A 253 -6.66 -4.93 13.57
N HIS A 254 -5.98 -5.82 12.84
CA HIS A 254 -5.60 -7.14 13.33
C HIS A 254 -4.52 -7.76 12.42
N PRO A 255 -3.44 -8.37 12.96
CA PRO A 255 -2.34 -8.91 12.13
C PRO A 255 -2.77 -9.86 11.01
N ALA A 256 -3.78 -10.69 11.26
CA ALA A 256 -4.33 -11.62 10.26
C ALA A 256 -5.01 -10.94 9.06
N LEU A 257 -5.24 -9.62 9.10
CA LEU A 257 -5.85 -8.85 8.02
C LEU A 257 -4.81 -8.29 7.03
N ALA A 258 -3.50 -8.42 7.29
CA ALA A 258 -2.44 -7.98 6.38
C ALA A 258 -2.64 -8.47 4.93
N PRO A 259 -2.98 -9.75 4.69
CA PRO A 259 -3.20 -10.26 3.34
C PRO A 259 -4.32 -9.55 2.58
N VAL A 260 -5.35 -9.06 3.28
CA VAL A 260 -6.44 -8.28 2.66
C VAL A 260 -5.88 -6.97 2.11
N GLY A 261 -5.06 -6.26 2.89
CA GLY A 261 -4.38 -5.04 2.45
C GLY A 261 -3.45 -5.27 1.27
N VAL A 262 -2.73 -6.41 1.26
CA VAL A 262 -1.91 -6.83 0.12
C VAL A 262 -2.74 -6.98 -1.15
N LEU A 263 -3.83 -7.75 -1.10
CA LEU A 263 -4.65 -8.03 -2.28
C LEU A 263 -5.29 -6.76 -2.85
N LEU A 264 -5.78 -5.88 -1.97
CA LEU A 264 -6.35 -4.60 -2.39
C LEU A 264 -5.31 -3.71 -3.07
N ALA A 265 -4.08 -3.69 -2.56
CA ALA A 265 -3.01 -2.92 -3.17
C ALA A 265 -2.51 -3.52 -4.50
N VAL A 266 -2.48 -4.85 -4.63
CA VAL A 266 -2.19 -5.54 -5.89
C VAL A 266 -3.21 -5.19 -6.98
N LEU A 267 -4.50 -5.09 -6.61
CA LEU A 267 -5.53 -4.59 -7.53
C LEU A 267 -5.28 -3.14 -7.92
N GLY A 268 -4.89 -2.28 -6.96
CA GLY A 268 -4.48 -0.90 -7.23
C GLY A 268 -3.32 -0.81 -8.21
N TYR A 269 -2.32 -1.68 -8.09
CA TYR A 269 -1.19 -1.76 -9.03
C TYR A 269 -1.68 -2.04 -10.45
N ALA A 270 -2.52 -3.08 -10.62
CA ALA A 270 -3.01 -3.48 -11.95
C ALA A 270 -3.85 -2.41 -12.64
N LEU A 271 -4.67 -1.66 -11.89
CA LEU A 271 -5.58 -0.66 -12.46
C LEU A 271 -4.98 0.76 -12.53
N GLY A 272 -3.99 1.04 -11.68
CA GLY A 272 -3.57 2.42 -11.44
C GLY A 272 -2.80 3.05 -12.58
N THR A 273 -2.09 2.30 -13.42
CA THR A 273 -1.43 2.85 -14.61
C THR A 273 -2.43 3.47 -15.59
N TYR A 274 -3.54 2.78 -15.85
CA TYR A 274 -4.60 3.29 -16.74
C TYR A 274 -5.34 4.49 -16.15
N ALA A 275 -5.68 4.41 -14.86
CA ALA A 275 -6.38 5.49 -14.17
C ALA A 275 -5.50 6.74 -14.02
N ALA A 276 -4.21 6.57 -13.68
CA ALA A 276 -3.24 7.66 -13.61
C ALA A 276 -2.97 8.27 -14.99
N TRP A 277 -2.88 7.43 -16.03
CA TRP A 277 -2.79 7.92 -17.41
C TRP A 277 -4.00 8.80 -17.75
N PHE A 278 -5.21 8.34 -17.45
CA PHE A 278 -6.43 9.11 -17.69
C PHE A 278 -6.43 10.43 -16.88
N CYS A 279 -6.02 10.40 -15.60
CA CYS A 279 -5.82 11.62 -14.82
C CYS A 279 -4.83 12.57 -15.47
N GLY A 280 -3.72 12.07 -16.03
CA GLY A 280 -2.74 12.87 -16.74
C GLY A 280 -3.30 13.53 -18.01
N GLN A 281 -4.20 12.85 -18.74
CA GLN A 281 -4.91 13.46 -19.87
C GLN A 281 -5.78 14.64 -19.40
N LEU A 282 -6.52 14.48 -18.30
CA LEU A 282 -7.33 15.56 -17.73
C LEU A 282 -6.46 16.74 -17.26
N MET A 283 -5.34 16.47 -16.61
CA MET A 283 -4.39 17.50 -16.18
C MET A 283 -3.80 18.27 -17.37
N GLN A 284 -3.44 17.57 -18.44
CA GLN A 284 -2.93 18.18 -19.66
C GLN A 284 -3.94 19.13 -20.31
N MET A 285 -5.23 18.78 -20.30
CA MET A 285 -6.29 19.62 -20.88
C MET A 285 -6.48 20.94 -20.15
N VAL A 286 -6.23 20.97 -18.83
CA VAL A 286 -6.39 22.16 -18.00
C VAL A 286 -5.06 22.84 -17.65
N ALA A 287 -3.94 22.31 -18.17
CA ALA A 287 -2.62 22.85 -17.92
C ALA A 287 -2.53 24.29 -18.44
N PRO A 288 -2.10 25.26 -17.62
CA PRO A 288 -1.88 26.61 -18.09
C PRO A 288 -0.77 26.63 -19.16
N LEU A 289 -1.00 27.34 -20.26
CA LEU A 289 -0.02 27.60 -21.33
C LEU A 289 1.19 28.40 -20.82
#